data_AF-A0A7V8XP08-F1
#
_entry.id   AF-A0A7V8XP08-F1
#
_cell.length_a   1.000
_cell.length_b   1.000
_cell.length_c   1.000
_cell.angle_alpha   90.00
_cell.angle_beta   90.00
_cell.angle_gamma   90.00
#
_symmetry.space_group_name_H-M   'P 1'
#
loop_
_entity.id
_entity.type
_entity.pdbx_description
1 polymer ?
#
loop_
_entity_poly.entity_id
_entity_poly.type
_entity_poly.pdbx_seq_one_letter_code
_entity_poly.pdbx_strand_id
1 'polypeptide(L)'
;MGPAILMASLALTPRGRLLFTVADGTLQSSETLLRRLESAFRRGSGRGLLELGAAEVGTTVPADLSYWRDFGARLVTTICTHPDLTPHHTPIPAPTLSELEALAAAPPMTGAEYLTAAVLETLWTETSTRSSSSSRDASRRA
;
A
#
# COMPACT_ATOMS: atom_id res chain seq x y z
N MET A 1 0.88 0.19 34.58
CA MET A 1 1.19 0.74 33.26
C MET A 1 0.08 0.27 32.34
N GLY A 2 -0.90 1.12 32.05
CA GLY A 2 -2.03 0.74 31.20
C GLY A 2 -1.57 0.45 29.77
N PRO A 3 -2.34 -0.30 28.97
CA PRO A 3 -1.98 -0.54 27.58
C PRO A 3 -1.90 0.80 26.85
N ALA A 4 -0.74 1.11 26.25
CA ALA A 4 -0.60 2.25 25.37
C ALA A 4 -1.55 2.03 24.18
N ILE A 5 -2.42 3.00 23.93
CA ILE A 5 -3.33 2.96 22.80
C ILE A 5 -2.62 3.65 21.64
N LEU A 6 -2.29 2.88 20.63
CA LEU A 6 -1.50 3.34 19.49
C LEU A 6 -2.39 3.47 18.26
N MET A 7 -2.39 4.67 17.67
CA MET A 7 -3.06 4.96 16.41
C MET A 7 -2.06 4.93 15.26
N ALA A 8 -2.32 4.05 14.30
CA ALA A 8 -1.62 4.03 13.04
C ALA A 8 -2.29 4.94 12.01
N SER A 9 -1.49 5.55 11.14
CA SER A 9 -1.98 6.27 9.97
C SER A 9 -1.08 5.98 8.78
N LEU A 10 -1.66 6.04 7.58
CA LEU A 10 -0.97 5.98 6.31
C LEU A 10 -1.16 7.29 5.55
N ALA A 11 -0.05 7.96 5.27
CA ALA A 11 -0.04 9.19 4.50
C ALA A 11 0.57 8.96 3.11
N LEU A 12 -0.06 9.53 2.09
CA LEU A 12 0.52 9.60 0.75
C LEU A 12 1.39 10.85 0.63
N THR A 13 2.62 10.68 0.16
CA THR A 13 3.52 11.81 -0.08
C THR A 13 3.32 12.38 -1.49
N PRO A 14 3.71 13.64 -1.76
CA PRO A 14 3.72 14.21 -3.11
C PRO A 14 4.52 13.40 -4.13
N ARG A 15 5.44 12.54 -3.66
CA ARG A 15 6.25 11.64 -4.49
C ARG A 15 5.54 10.30 -4.78
N GLY A 16 4.28 10.13 -4.40
CA GLY A 16 3.53 8.89 -4.62
C GLY A 16 3.92 7.75 -3.68
N ARG A 17 4.63 8.03 -2.57
CA ARG A 17 5.05 7.00 -1.60
C ARG A 17 4.16 7.03 -0.37
N LEU A 18 3.89 5.85 0.18
CA LEU A 18 3.18 5.66 1.44
C LEU A 18 4.14 5.70 2.62
N LEU A 19 3.77 6.51 3.61
CA LEU A 19 4.44 6.61 4.90
C LEU A 19 3.51 6.10 5.99
N PHE A 20 3.99 5.10 6.72
CA PHE A 20 3.32 4.56 7.89
C PHE A 20 3.82 5.29 9.14
N THR A 21 2.89 5.81 9.93
CA THR A 21 3.18 6.51 11.18
C THR A 21 2.37 5.91 12.31
N VAL A 22 2.98 5.77 13.48
CA VAL A 22 2.32 5.36 14.73
C VAL A 22 2.41 6.52 15.71
N ALA A 23 1.28 6.90 16.29
CA ALA A 23 1.18 7.92 17.33
C ALA A 23 0.39 7.38 18.52
N ASP A 24 0.51 8.03 19.67
CA ASP A 24 -0.39 7.79 20.79
C ASP A 24 -1.80 8.27 20.42
N GLY A 25 -2.84 7.47 20.68
CA GLY A 25 -4.21 7.86 20.39
C GLY A 25 -5.25 6.98 21.06
N THR A 26 -6.44 6.83 20.47
CA THR A 26 -7.62 6.20 21.12
C THR A 26 -8.12 4.92 20.45
N LEU A 27 -7.65 4.58 19.25
CA LEU A 27 -7.98 3.32 18.59
C LEU A 27 -6.97 2.23 18.94
N GLN A 28 -7.46 1.09 19.42
CA GLN A 28 -6.63 -0.05 19.81
C GLN A 28 -6.21 -0.86 18.59
N SER A 29 -4.97 -0.66 18.13
CA SER A 29 -4.34 -1.52 17.12
C SER A 29 -3.44 -2.56 17.79
N SER A 30 -3.37 -3.78 17.24
CA SER A 30 -2.47 -4.82 17.76
C SER A 30 -1.02 -4.41 17.59
N GLU A 31 -0.27 -4.33 18.70
CA GLU A 31 1.14 -3.91 18.70
C GLU A 31 2.01 -4.79 17.78
N THR A 32 1.74 -6.10 17.73
CA THR A 32 2.41 -7.03 16.82
C THR A 32 2.14 -6.71 15.35
N LEU A 33 0.90 -6.33 15.01
CA LEU A 33 0.55 -5.91 13.65
C LEU A 33 1.26 -4.59 13.31
N LEU A 34 1.25 -3.62 14.23
CA LEU A 34 1.92 -2.32 14.04
C LEU A 34 3.41 -2.48 13.74
N ARG A 35 4.11 -3.30 14.53
CA ARG A 35 5.56 -3.57 14.33
C ARG A 35 5.83 -4.26 12.99
N ARG A 36 4.95 -5.17 12.56
CA ARG A 36 5.06 -5.83 11.24
C ARG A 36 4.87 -4.84 10.11
N LEU A 37 3.81 -4.03 10.16
CA LEU A 37 3.53 -3.00 9.16
C LEU A 37 4.65 -1.96 9.10
N GLU A 38 5.12 -1.47 10.24
CA GLU A 38 6.25 -0.53 10.31
C GLU A 38 7.51 -1.11 9.63
N SER A 39 7.85 -2.37 9.95
CA SER A 39 8.98 -3.06 9.31
C SER A 39 8.77 -3.22 7.80
N ALA A 40 7.55 -3.51 7.36
CA ALA A 40 7.21 -3.65 5.95
C ALA A 40 7.31 -2.33 5.18
N PHE A 41 6.72 -1.25 5.71
CA PHE A 41 6.75 0.08 5.09
C PHE A 41 8.17 0.68 5.09
N ARG A 42 9.02 0.34 6.08
CA ARG A 42 10.46 0.67 6.05
C ARG A 42 11.19 0.06 4.85
N ARG A 43 10.73 -1.09 4.35
CA ARG A 43 11.29 -1.74 3.14
C ARG A 43 10.74 -1.15 1.84
N GLY A 44 9.67 -0.36 1.92
CA GLY A 44 9.04 0.32 0.79
C GLY A 44 7.51 0.21 0.80
N SER A 45 6.86 1.11 0.07
CA SER A 45 5.39 1.19 0.00
C SER A 45 4.77 -0.11 -0.53
N GLY A 46 5.38 -0.75 -1.52
CA GLY A 46 4.88 -2.03 -2.04
C GLY A 46 4.91 -3.17 -1.03
N ARG A 47 6.01 -3.32 -0.26
CA ARG A 47 6.06 -4.35 0.79
C ARG A 47 5.04 -4.07 1.89
N GLY A 48 4.88 -2.80 2.28
CA GLY A 48 3.85 -2.38 3.22
C GLY A 48 2.43 -2.70 2.74
N LEU A 49 2.12 -2.42 1.47
CA LEU A 49 0.81 -2.71 0.87
C LEU A 49 0.49 -4.20 0.80
N LEU A 50 1.48 -5.04 0.46
CA LEU A 50 1.29 -6.49 0.45
C LEU A 50 1.01 -7.05 1.85
N GLU A 51 1.78 -6.60 2.85
CA GLU A 51 1.59 -7.03 4.25
C GLU A 51 0.25 -6.52 4.83
N LEU A 52 -0.13 -5.29 4.49
CA LEU A 52 -1.42 -4.73 4.89
C LEU A 52 -2.59 -5.44 4.20
N GLY A 53 -2.49 -5.68 2.89
CA GLY A 53 -3.52 -6.36 2.11
C GLY A 53 -3.69 -7.85 2.44
N ALA A 54 -2.64 -8.48 2.98
CA ALA A 54 -2.68 -9.84 3.49
C ALA A 54 -3.10 -9.93 4.98
N ALA A 55 -3.21 -8.79 5.67
CA ALA A 55 -3.66 -8.77 7.06
C ALA A 55 -5.14 -9.15 7.17
N GLU A 56 -5.51 -9.84 8.24
CA GLU A 56 -6.85 -10.40 8.39
C GLU A 56 -7.96 -9.33 8.41
N VAL A 57 -9.01 -9.58 7.61
CA VAL A 57 -10.23 -8.78 7.59
C VAL A 57 -10.97 -9.00 8.91
N GLY A 58 -10.82 -8.07 9.84
CA GLY A 58 -11.44 -8.17 11.17
C GLY A 58 -10.84 -7.26 12.22
N THR A 59 -9.63 -6.74 12.00
CA THR A 59 -9.06 -5.68 12.84
C THR A 59 -9.69 -4.34 12.51
N THR A 60 -10.31 -3.71 13.50
CA THR A 60 -10.75 -2.30 13.41
C THR A 60 -9.52 -1.43 13.22
N VAL A 61 -9.35 -0.91 12.01
CA VAL A 61 -8.28 0.03 11.65
C VAL A 61 -8.89 1.39 11.31
N PRO A 62 -8.12 2.48 11.45
CA PRO A 62 -8.51 3.80 10.96
C PRO A 62 -8.89 3.78 9.46
N ALA A 63 -9.71 4.74 9.03
CA ALA A 63 -10.32 4.74 7.69
C ALA A 63 -9.28 4.78 6.54
N ASP A 64 -8.18 5.51 6.73
CA ASP A 64 -7.04 5.55 5.82
C ASP A 64 -6.38 4.17 5.68
N LEU A 65 -6.11 3.49 6.80
CA LEU A 65 -5.59 2.12 6.79
C LEU A 65 -6.57 1.14 6.15
N SER A 66 -7.87 1.29 6.40
CA SER A 66 -8.90 0.44 5.79
C SER A 66 -8.88 0.59 4.27
N TYR A 67 -8.83 1.83 3.77
CA TYR A 67 -8.74 2.11 2.33
C TYR A 67 -7.50 1.45 1.70
N TRP A 68 -6.32 1.64 2.29
CA TRP A 68 -5.08 1.05 1.77
C TRP A 68 -5.03 -0.48 1.92
N ARG A 69 -5.66 -1.04 2.95
CA ARG A 69 -5.83 -2.48 3.11
C ARG A 69 -6.68 -3.04 1.99
N ASP A 70 -7.81 -2.40 1.68
CA ASP A 70 -8.72 -2.88 0.64
C ASP A 70 -8.07 -2.78 -0.75
N PHE A 71 -7.27 -1.73 -1.01
CA PHE A 71 -6.41 -1.64 -2.20
C PHE A 71 -5.36 -2.75 -2.25
N GLY A 72 -4.62 -2.96 -1.15
CA GLY A 72 -3.62 -4.01 -1.02
C GLY A 72 -4.21 -5.43 -1.16
N ALA A 73 -5.40 -5.67 -0.64
CA ALA A 73 -6.09 -6.95 -0.70
C ALA A 73 -6.46 -7.31 -2.15
N ARG A 74 -6.90 -6.32 -2.94
CA ARG A 74 -7.10 -6.50 -4.39
C ARG A 74 -5.79 -6.89 -5.08
N LEU A 75 -4.70 -6.19 -4.78
CA LEU A 75 -3.39 -6.48 -5.35
C LEU A 75 -2.91 -7.89 -5.00
N VAL A 76 -2.97 -8.28 -3.73
CA VAL A 76 -2.61 -9.62 -3.26
C VAL A 76 -3.48 -10.67 -3.93
N THR A 77 -4.79 -10.43 -4.03
CA THR A 77 -5.73 -11.34 -4.72
C THR A 77 -5.36 -11.51 -6.18
N THR A 78 -5.05 -10.43 -6.91
CA THR A 78 -4.64 -10.53 -8.31
C THR A 78 -3.31 -11.27 -8.46
N ILE A 79 -2.32 -11.02 -7.59
CA ILE A 79 -1.04 -11.75 -7.56
C ILE A 79 -1.30 -13.25 -7.34
N CYS A 80 -2.12 -13.61 -6.35
CA CYS A 80 -2.38 -15.00 -5.98
C CYS A 80 -3.26 -15.75 -6.99
N THR A 81 -4.14 -15.06 -7.72
CA THR A 81 -5.02 -15.67 -8.75
C THR A 81 -4.33 -15.79 -10.11
N HIS A 82 -3.15 -15.20 -10.28
CA HIS A 82 -2.32 -15.32 -11.49
C HIS A 82 -0.96 -16.01 -11.20
N PRO A 83 -0.93 -17.19 -10.55
CA PRO A 83 0.32 -17.88 -10.24
C PRO A 83 1.03 -18.40 -11.50
N ASP A 84 0.26 -18.69 -12.55
CA ASP A 84 0.73 -19.25 -13.83
C ASP A 84 1.39 -18.22 -14.77
N LEU A 85 1.53 -16.95 -14.35
CA LEU A 85 2.35 -15.95 -15.06
C LEU A 85 3.86 -16.18 -14.86
N THR A 86 4.24 -17.37 -14.39
CA THR A 86 5.62 -17.86 -14.31
C THR A 86 5.81 -18.95 -15.37
N PRO A 87 6.56 -18.70 -16.48
CA PRO A 87 7.94 -18.23 -16.43
C PRO A 87 8.32 -17.15 -17.46
N HIS A 88 7.41 -16.26 -17.90
CA HIS A 88 7.78 -15.17 -18.82
C HIS A 88 7.00 -13.88 -18.53
N HIS A 89 7.61 -12.94 -17.81
CA HIS A 89 7.50 -11.48 -17.99
C HIS A 89 6.13 -10.79 -18.11
N THR A 90 5.01 -11.49 -17.93
CA THR A 90 3.68 -10.89 -18.13
C THR A 90 3.36 -10.02 -16.92
N PRO A 91 3.21 -8.70 -17.11
CA PRO A 91 2.84 -7.81 -16.02
C PRO A 91 1.46 -8.20 -15.50
N ILE A 92 1.30 -8.18 -14.18
CA ILE A 92 0.00 -8.37 -13.54
C ILE A 92 -0.91 -7.24 -14.01
N PRO A 93 -2.10 -7.53 -14.56
CA PRO A 93 -2.96 -6.50 -15.09
C PRO A 93 -3.34 -5.52 -13.98
N ALA A 94 -3.16 -4.22 -14.26
CA ALA A 94 -3.68 -3.15 -13.42
C ALA A 94 -5.21 -3.08 -13.56
N PRO A 95 -5.93 -2.57 -12.54
CA PRO A 95 -7.34 -2.22 -12.69
C PRO A 95 -7.53 -1.23 -13.83
N THR A 96 -8.71 -1.24 -14.43
CA THR A 96 -9.06 -0.28 -15.49
C THR A 96 -9.00 1.16 -14.98
N LEU A 97 -8.82 2.13 -15.89
CA LEU A 97 -8.78 3.56 -15.52
C LEU A 97 -10.01 3.97 -14.69
N SER A 98 -11.22 3.55 -15.08
CA SER A 98 -12.43 3.87 -14.33
C SER A 98 -12.48 3.26 -12.93
N GLU A 99 -11.91 2.07 -12.73
CA GLU A 99 -11.77 1.48 -11.39
C GLU A 99 -10.75 2.25 -10.55
N LEU A 100 -9.64 2.69 -11.16
CA LEU A 100 -8.63 3.51 -10.50
C LEU A 100 -9.17 4.91 -10.14
N GLU A 101 -9.98 5.51 -10.99
CA GLU A 101 -10.67 6.78 -10.70
C GLU A 101 -11.67 6.63 -9.56
N ALA A 102 -12.42 5.53 -9.52
CA ALA A 102 -13.32 5.23 -8.41
C ALA A 102 -12.55 5.02 -7.09
N LEU A 103 -11.38 4.36 -7.15
CA LEU A 103 -10.50 4.21 -5.98
C LEU A 103 -9.90 5.56 -5.55
N ALA A 104 -9.59 6.46 -6.49
CA ALA A 104 -9.08 7.79 -6.18
C ALA A 104 -10.09 8.68 -5.41
N ALA A 105 -11.37 8.33 -5.39
CA ALA A 105 -12.39 8.94 -4.52
C ALA A 105 -12.28 8.45 -3.05
N ALA A 106 -11.05 8.43 -2.52
CA ALA A 106 -10.74 7.95 -1.18
C ALA A 106 -11.35 8.82 -0.07
N PRO A 107 -11.53 8.27 1.15
CA PRO A 107 -11.92 9.07 2.30
C PRO A 107 -10.91 10.17 2.61
N PRO A 108 -11.30 11.23 3.36
CA PRO A 108 -10.37 12.24 3.83
C PRO A 108 -9.21 11.61 4.60
N MET A 109 -8.01 11.71 4.05
CA MET A 109 -6.77 11.20 4.64
C MET A 109 -5.60 12.11 4.27
N THR A 110 -4.53 12.04 5.05
CA THR A 110 -3.32 12.84 4.80
C THR A 110 -2.73 12.47 3.43
N GLY A 111 -2.62 13.45 2.53
CA GLY A 111 -2.10 13.24 1.19
C GLY A 111 -3.13 12.74 0.17
N ALA A 112 -4.41 12.72 0.51
CA ALA A 112 -5.48 12.40 -0.44
C ALA A 112 -5.48 13.31 -1.68
N GLU A 113 -4.98 14.55 -1.56
CA GLU A 113 -4.84 15.48 -2.68
C GLU A 113 -3.84 15.01 -3.75
N TYR A 114 -2.93 14.10 -3.41
CA TYR A 114 -1.99 13.49 -4.36
C TYR A 114 -2.52 12.17 -4.93
N LEU A 115 -3.65 11.67 -4.43
CA LEU A 115 -4.21 10.41 -4.85
C LEU A 115 -4.91 10.58 -6.19
N THR A 116 -4.33 9.99 -7.22
CA THR A 116 -4.88 9.97 -8.58
C THR A 116 -4.84 8.57 -9.13
N ALA A 117 -5.61 8.31 -10.19
CA ALA A 117 -5.56 7.03 -10.89
C ALA A 117 -4.14 6.66 -11.34
N ALA A 118 -3.36 7.64 -11.82
CA ALA A 118 -1.96 7.43 -12.23
C ALA A 118 -1.04 7.03 -11.07
N VAL A 119 -1.23 7.61 -9.88
CA VAL A 119 -0.46 7.23 -8.68
C VAL A 119 -0.83 5.82 -8.23
N LEU A 120 -2.12 5.47 -8.26
CA LEU A 120 -2.59 4.12 -7.92
C LEU A 120 -2.08 3.07 -8.90
N GLU A 121 -2.08 3.37 -10.21
CA GLU A 121 -1.51 2.52 -11.24
C GLU A 121 -0.01 2.31 -11.05
N THR A 122 0.72 3.38 -10.73
CA THR A 122 2.16 3.31 -10.45
C THR A 122 2.42 2.42 -9.23
N LEU A 123 1.70 2.65 -8.12
CA LEU A 123 1.82 1.83 -6.91
C LEU A 123 1.50 0.35 -7.19
N TRP A 124 0.45 0.09 -7.97
CA TRP A 124 0.07 -1.26 -8.37
C TRP A 124 1.18 -1.94 -9.18
N THR A 125 1.70 -1.25 -10.19
CA THR A 125 2.72 -1.78 -11.10
C THR A 125 4.05 -1.98 -10.40
N GLU A 126 4.51 -1.03 -9.59
CA GLU A 126 5.76 -1.15 -8.83
C GLU A 126 5.71 -2.28 -7.78
N THR A 127 4.53 -2.55 -7.22
CA THR A 127 4.38 -3.59 -6.21
C THR A 127 4.21 -4.98 -6.85
N SER A 128 3.52 -5.05 -7.98
CA SER A 128 3.30 -6.30 -8.73
C SER A 128 4.49 -6.73 -9.58
N THR A 129 5.34 -5.79 -10.01
CA THR A 129 6.59 -6.13 -10.69
C THR A 129 7.55 -6.74 -9.68
N ARG A 130 7.82 -8.05 -9.81
CA ARG A 130 8.77 -8.74 -8.94
C ARG A 130 10.12 -8.05 -9.04
N SER A 131 10.51 -7.30 -8.00
CA SER A 131 11.77 -6.56 -7.86
C SER A 131 12.96 -7.22 -8.56
N SER A 132 13.18 -6.94 -9.84
CA SER A 132 14.49 -7.01 -10.45
C SER A 132 15.07 -5.61 -10.27
N SER A 133 15.96 -5.49 -9.29
CA SER A 133 16.68 -4.27 -8.96
C SER A 133 17.15 -3.55 -10.23
N SER A 134 16.62 -2.36 -10.51
CA SER A 134 17.27 -1.42 -11.42
C SER A 134 16.77 -0.01 -11.19
N SER A 135 17.47 0.70 -10.31
CA SER A 135 17.58 2.15 -10.28
C SER A 135 18.27 2.69 -11.55
N ARG A 136 17.80 2.33 -12.75
CA ARG A 136 18.25 2.88 -14.03
C ARG A 136 17.14 3.66 -14.71
N ASP A 137 16.79 4.81 -14.14
CA ASP A 137 16.37 5.97 -14.93
C ASP A 137 16.57 7.27 -14.14
N ALA A 138 17.83 7.60 -13.83
CA ALA A 138 18.23 8.94 -13.39
C ALA A 138 19.60 9.36 -13.96
N SER A 139 20.09 8.66 -14.99
CA SER A 139 21.42 8.92 -15.57
C SER A 139 21.44 8.84 -17.10
N ARG A 140 20.42 9.41 -17.76
CA ARG A 140 20.39 9.60 -19.22
C ARG A 140 20.10 11.03 -19.67
N ARG A 141 20.46 12.02 -18.84
CA ARG A 141 20.63 13.42 -19.24
C ARG A 141 21.91 13.98 -18.61
N ALA A 142 23.03 13.71 -19.28
CA ALA A 142 24.25 14.50 -19.23
C ALA A 142 24.87 14.43 -20.63
#